data_AF-A0AAW2UCP0-F1
#
_entry.id   AF-A0AAW2UCP0-F1
#
_cell.length_a   1.000
_cell.length_b   1.000
_cell.length_c   1.000
_cell.angle_alpha   90.00
_cell.angle_beta   90.00
_cell.angle_gamma   90.00
#
_symmetry.space_group_name_H-M   'P 1'
#
loop_
_entity.id
_entity.type
_entity.pdbx_description
1 polymer ?
#
loop_
_entity_poly.entity_id
_entity_poly.type
_entity_poly.pdbx_seq_one_letter_code
_entity_poly.pdbx_strand_id
1 'polypeptide(L)'
;MNEVSVDHGNLGKSMIATHLMGMVREDPTFAIKNVRQTIKDKFGFEIPYHKAWQALKAAREQIYGTWESSVQKLPRYMSALQKWNPGTVVEWYHLDTDRPGLHMLNYVFWAFRPCIQGFRYCRNVISVDGTHLYTRYKHKLLVAVTLDANNQVLPLAFALVDEETLASWTWFLQMLARHFLPNEDDRVCLISDRHPGLINAINYVPAFKFPRGVHRFCLRHVCSNFNNKYKNVQLKDLLEGWFRVECP
;
A
#
# COMPACT_ATOMS: atom_id res chain seq x y z
N MET A 1 -17.64 -17.52 -50.29
CA MET A 1 -16.45 -17.23 -49.46
C MET A 1 -16.79 -17.66 -48.06
N ASN A 2 -16.24 -18.78 -47.61
CA ASN A 2 -16.55 -19.33 -46.29
C ASN A 2 -15.95 -18.43 -45.20
N GLU A 3 -16.79 -17.96 -44.29
CA GLU A 3 -16.34 -17.37 -43.03
C GLU A 3 -15.59 -18.46 -42.25
N VAL A 4 -14.27 -18.31 -42.20
CA VAL A 4 -13.42 -19.16 -41.37
C VAL A 4 -13.76 -18.84 -39.91
N SER A 5 -14.28 -19.83 -39.19
CA SER A 5 -14.52 -19.75 -37.76
C SER A 5 -13.25 -19.22 -37.06
N VAL A 6 -13.39 -18.06 -36.42
CA VAL A 6 -12.30 -17.38 -35.68
C VAL A 6 -11.97 -18.10 -34.37
N ASP A 7 -12.76 -19.11 -33.97
CA ASP A 7 -12.53 -19.88 -32.76
C ASP A 7 -11.95 -21.26 -33.09
N HIS A 8 -10.63 -21.37 -32.99
CA HIS A 8 -9.93 -22.64 -33.08
C HIS A 8 -10.17 -23.42 -31.78
N GLY A 9 -11.00 -24.46 -31.80
CA GLY A 9 -11.41 -25.25 -30.63
C GLY A 9 -10.27 -25.84 -29.79
N ASN A 10 -9.06 -25.93 -30.36
CA ASN A 10 -7.86 -26.40 -29.67
C ASN A 10 -7.03 -25.31 -28.97
N LEU A 11 -7.25 -24.01 -29.25
CA LEU A 11 -6.55 -22.90 -28.58
C LEU A 11 -7.30 -22.50 -27.30
N GLY A 12 -7.29 -23.44 -26.34
CA GLY A 12 -7.95 -23.26 -25.05
C GLY A 12 -7.24 -22.24 -24.15
N LYS A 13 -8.01 -21.60 -23.27
CA LYS A 13 -7.51 -20.66 -22.23
C LYS A 13 -6.32 -21.22 -21.45
N SER A 14 -6.37 -22.51 -21.09
CA SER A 14 -5.32 -23.19 -20.31
C SER A 14 -3.99 -23.28 -21.06
N MET A 15 -4.04 -23.61 -22.37
CA MET A 15 -2.85 -23.70 -23.21
C MET A 15 -2.21 -22.32 -23.40
N ILE A 16 -3.02 -21.30 -23.70
CA ILE A 16 -2.56 -19.91 -23.82
C ILE A 16 -1.93 -19.45 -22.49
N ALA A 17 -2.59 -19.71 -21.35
CA ALA A 17 -2.08 -19.35 -20.04
C ALA A 17 -0.71 -19.98 -19.75
N THR A 18 -0.56 -21.28 -20.03
CA THR A 18 0.70 -22.01 -19.86
C THR A 18 1.83 -21.39 -20.68
N HIS A 19 1.54 -21.01 -21.93
CA HIS A 19 2.53 -20.35 -22.79
C HIS A 19 2.95 -18.97 -22.25
N LEU A 20 2.01 -18.20 -21.73
CA LEU A 20 2.27 -16.88 -21.15
C LEU A 20 3.04 -16.94 -19.82
N MET A 21 3.10 -18.08 -19.14
CA MET A 21 3.73 -18.17 -17.81
C MET A 21 5.20 -17.73 -17.83
N GLY A 22 5.97 -18.12 -18.85
CA GLY A 22 7.38 -17.70 -18.98
C GLY A 22 7.51 -16.17 -19.02
N MET A 23 6.72 -15.55 -19.89
CA MET A 23 6.71 -14.09 -20.06
C MET A 23 6.23 -13.35 -18.80
N VAL A 24 5.24 -13.90 -18.09
CA VAL A 24 4.73 -13.30 -16.85
C VAL A 24 5.72 -13.46 -15.68
N ARG A 25 6.58 -14.48 -15.71
CA ARG A 25 7.68 -14.64 -14.74
C ARG A 25 8.81 -13.66 -15.00
N GLU A 26 9.14 -13.41 -16.26
CA GLU A 26 10.16 -12.44 -16.67
C GLU A 26 9.68 -11.00 -16.46
N ASP A 27 8.42 -10.72 -16.81
CA ASP A 27 7.77 -9.42 -16.63
C ASP A 27 6.39 -9.60 -15.95
N PRO A 28 6.29 -9.38 -14.63
CA PRO A 28 5.02 -9.41 -13.92
C PRO A 28 3.99 -8.40 -14.46
N THR A 29 4.47 -7.30 -15.05
CA THR A 29 3.66 -6.21 -15.61
C THR A 29 3.22 -6.48 -17.06
N PHE A 30 3.50 -7.67 -17.59
CA PHE A 30 3.21 -8.05 -18.97
C PHE A 30 1.81 -7.60 -19.42
N ALA A 31 1.78 -6.75 -20.44
CA ALA A 31 0.58 -6.04 -20.82
C ALA A 31 -0.33 -6.90 -21.71
N ILE A 32 -1.65 -6.79 -21.51
CA ILE A 32 -2.66 -7.53 -22.29
C ILE A 32 -2.52 -7.26 -23.80
N LYS A 33 -2.14 -6.03 -24.18
CA LYS A 33 -1.88 -5.66 -25.59
C LYS A 33 -0.82 -6.55 -26.25
N ASN A 34 0.17 -7.01 -25.50
CA ASN A 34 1.25 -7.85 -26.00
C ASN A 34 0.82 -9.32 -26.14
N VAL A 35 -0.20 -9.76 -25.38
CA VAL A 35 -0.70 -11.14 -25.41
C VAL A 35 -1.22 -11.51 -26.80
N ARG A 36 -2.05 -10.65 -27.42
CA ARG A 36 -2.64 -10.95 -28.74
C ARG A 36 -1.57 -11.09 -29.81
N GLN A 37 -0.58 -10.20 -29.81
CA GLN A 37 0.55 -10.24 -30.75
C GLN A 37 1.37 -11.52 -30.54
N THR A 38 1.69 -11.85 -29.29
CA THR A 38 2.43 -13.06 -28.94
C THR A 38 1.75 -14.33 -29.45
N ILE A 39 0.44 -14.43 -29.30
CA ILE A 39 -0.32 -15.60 -29.75
C ILE A 39 -0.40 -15.66 -31.28
N LYS A 40 -0.52 -14.51 -31.94
CA LYS A 40 -0.46 -14.43 -33.41
C LYS A 40 0.91 -14.88 -33.93
N ASP A 41 2.00 -14.42 -33.32
CA ASP A 41 3.37 -14.77 -33.74
C ASP A 41 3.69 -16.24 -33.50
N LYS A 42 3.20 -16.80 -32.38
CA LYS A 42 3.51 -18.18 -32.00
C LYS A 42 2.65 -19.23 -32.71
N PHE A 43 1.36 -18.96 -32.84
CA PHE A 43 0.38 -19.94 -33.31
C PHE A 43 -0.26 -19.59 -34.65
N GLY A 44 -0.03 -18.39 -35.18
CA GLY A 44 -0.62 -17.92 -36.44
C GLY A 44 -2.09 -17.50 -36.34
N PHE A 45 -2.69 -17.50 -35.14
CA PHE A 45 -4.10 -17.19 -34.93
C PHE A 45 -4.32 -15.91 -34.15
N GLU A 46 -5.32 -15.14 -34.56
CA GLU A 46 -5.80 -14.01 -33.77
C GLU A 46 -6.86 -14.46 -32.76
N ILE A 47 -6.68 -14.05 -31.50
CA ILE A 47 -7.65 -14.32 -30.44
C ILE A 47 -8.45 -13.06 -30.06
N PRO A 48 -9.71 -13.21 -29.64
CA PRO A 48 -10.48 -12.12 -29.05
C PRO A 48 -9.82 -11.54 -27.79
N TYR A 49 -10.02 -10.25 -27.54
CA TYR A 49 -9.46 -9.55 -26.38
C TYR A 49 -9.85 -10.21 -25.04
N HIS A 50 -11.12 -10.60 -24.87
CA HIS A 50 -11.58 -11.23 -23.62
C HIS A 50 -10.86 -12.57 -23.35
N LYS A 51 -10.56 -13.35 -24.39
CA LYS A 51 -9.84 -14.64 -24.31
C LYS A 51 -8.38 -14.39 -23.90
N ALA A 52 -7.74 -13.39 -24.50
CA ALA A 52 -6.40 -12.94 -24.12
C ALA A 52 -6.34 -12.48 -22.64
N TRP A 53 -7.32 -11.68 -22.20
CA TRP A 53 -7.42 -11.22 -20.82
C TRP A 53 -7.59 -12.38 -19.83
N GLN A 54 -8.50 -13.32 -20.11
CA GLN A 54 -8.74 -14.48 -19.26
C GLN A 54 -7.52 -15.40 -19.18
N ALA A 55 -6.80 -15.60 -20.30
CA ALA A 55 -5.60 -16.42 -20.32
C ALA A 55 -4.45 -15.75 -19.55
N LEU A 56 -4.23 -14.45 -19.72
CA LEU A 56 -3.23 -13.71 -18.94
C LEU A 56 -3.55 -13.72 -17.45
N LYS A 57 -4.82 -13.54 -17.07
CA LYS A 57 -5.28 -13.65 -15.69
C LYS A 57 -4.96 -15.04 -15.14
N ALA A 58 -5.29 -16.11 -15.88
CA ALA A 58 -5.00 -17.48 -15.44
C ALA A 58 -3.50 -17.76 -15.31
N ALA A 59 -2.67 -17.25 -16.22
CA ALA A 59 -1.22 -17.37 -16.12
C ALA A 59 -0.69 -16.71 -14.84
N ARG A 60 -1.16 -15.49 -14.53
CA ARG A 60 -0.83 -14.78 -13.28
C ARG A 60 -1.29 -15.55 -12.05
N GLU A 61 -2.51 -16.08 -12.05
CA GLU A 61 -3.04 -16.87 -10.94
C GLU A 61 -2.26 -18.17 -10.73
N GLN A 62 -1.76 -18.81 -11.78
CA GLN A 62 -0.92 -20.01 -11.67
C GLN A 62 0.48 -19.71 -11.09
N ILE A 63 1.03 -18.51 -11.34
CA ILE A 63 2.36 -18.12 -10.85
C ILE A 63 2.29 -17.56 -9.43
N TYR A 64 1.42 -16.57 -9.21
CA TYR A 64 1.37 -15.78 -7.97
C TYR A 64 0.28 -16.26 -7.00
N GLY A 65 -0.68 -17.05 -7.49
CA GLY A 65 -1.90 -17.41 -6.77
C GLY A 65 -3.03 -16.41 -7.03
N THR A 66 -4.20 -16.73 -6.48
CA THR A 66 -5.36 -15.82 -6.50
C THR A 66 -5.25 -14.74 -5.43
N TRP A 67 -6.06 -13.69 -5.54
CA TRP A 67 -6.15 -12.64 -4.51
C TRP A 67 -6.49 -13.21 -3.14
N GLU A 68 -7.45 -14.14 -3.09
CA GLU A 68 -7.86 -14.88 -1.89
C GLU A 68 -6.66 -15.61 -1.28
N SER A 69 -5.88 -16.30 -2.12
CA SER A 69 -4.71 -17.05 -1.66
C SER A 69 -3.62 -16.14 -1.09
N SER A 70 -3.46 -14.93 -1.63
CA SER A 70 -2.49 -13.95 -1.12
C SER A 70 -2.85 -13.46 0.27
N VAL A 71 -4.13 -13.20 0.53
CA VAL A 71 -4.61 -12.83 1.88
C VAL A 71 -4.45 -14.01 2.84
N GLN A 72 -4.78 -15.23 2.43
CA GLN A 72 -4.62 -16.44 3.24
C GLN A 72 -3.15 -16.76 3.57
N LYS A 73 -2.20 -16.37 2.70
CA LYS A 73 -0.76 -16.52 2.95
C LYS A 73 -0.22 -15.48 3.94
N LEU A 74 -0.93 -14.37 4.16
CA LEU A 74 -0.43 -13.24 4.94
C LEU A 74 -0.07 -13.62 6.39
N PRO A 75 -0.88 -14.40 7.14
CA PRO A 75 -0.49 -14.84 8.49
C PRO A 75 0.83 -15.64 8.48
N ARG A 76 0.97 -16.60 7.55
CA ARG A 76 2.19 -17.40 7.42
C ARG A 76 3.40 -16.55 7.02
N TYR A 77 3.20 -15.56 6.15
CA TYR A 77 4.23 -14.61 5.76
C TYR A 77 4.69 -13.77 6.95
N MET A 78 3.76 -13.20 7.72
CA MET A 78 4.05 -12.43 8.93
C MET A 78 4.75 -13.29 9.99
N SER A 79 4.32 -14.53 10.21
CA SER A 79 5.01 -15.47 11.11
C SER A 79 6.44 -15.76 10.64
N ALA A 80 6.66 -15.91 9.33
CA ALA A 80 8.00 -16.06 8.79
C ALA A 80 8.84 -14.78 9.01
N LEU A 81 8.28 -13.59 8.80
CA LEU A 81 8.95 -12.32 9.07
C LEU A 81 9.38 -12.23 10.53
N GLN A 82 8.52 -12.58 11.49
CA GLN A 82 8.85 -12.59 12.91
C GLN A 82 9.92 -13.62 13.27
N LYS A 83 9.87 -14.81 12.65
CA LYS A 83 10.87 -15.86 12.84
C LYS A 83 12.25 -15.42 12.40
N TRP A 84 12.36 -14.78 11.23
CA TRP A 84 13.63 -14.38 10.64
C TRP A 84 14.13 -13.00 11.07
N ASN A 85 13.23 -12.15 11.60
CA ASN A 85 13.56 -10.85 12.17
C ASN A 85 12.99 -10.75 13.60
N PRO A 86 13.64 -11.38 14.59
CA PRO A 86 13.15 -11.41 15.96
C PRO A 86 12.86 -10.01 16.51
N GLY A 87 11.68 -9.87 17.13
CA GLY A 87 11.16 -8.60 17.64
C GLY A 87 10.46 -7.72 16.60
N THR A 88 10.26 -8.20 15.38
CA THR A 88 9.24 -7.63 14.48
C THR A 88 7.89 -7.74 15.17
N VAL A 89 7.21 -6.60 15.31
CA VAL A 89 5.86 -6.55 15.86
C VAL A 89 4.88 -6.76 14.73
N VAL A 90 3.84 -7.56 14.98
CA VAL A 90 2.71 -7.74 14.07
C VAL A 90 1.44 -7.71 14.91
N GLU A 91 0.55 -6.78 14.58
CA GLU A 91 -0.70 -6.54 15.30
C GLU A 91 -1.86 -6.79 14.35
N TRP A 92 -2.76 -7.70 14.75
CA TRP A 92 -3.90 -8.11 13.94
C TRP A 92 -5.20 -7.53 14.49
N TYR A 93 -6.04 -7.03 13.60
CA TYR A 93 -7.42 -6.68 13.91
C TYR A 93 -8.33 -7.51 12.99
N HIS A 94 -9.08 -8.44 13.59
CA HIS A 94 -10.03 -9.28 12.89
C HIS A 94 -11.45 -8.77 13.15
N LEU A 95 -12.32 -8.90 12.16
CA LEU A 95 -13.75 -8.74 12.36
C LEU A 95 -14.32 -10.00 13.02
N ASP A 96 -15.33 -9.81 13.85
CA ASP A 96 -16.09 -10.90 14.43
C ASP A 96 -16.76 -11.71 13.32
N THR A 97 -16.81 -13.03 13.52
CA THR A 97 -17.48 -13.92 12.59
C THR A 97 -18.38 -14.88 13.35
N ASP A 98 -19.55 -15.19 12.79
CA ASP A 98 -20.49 -16.16 13.35
C ASP A 98 -19.99 -17.61 13.24
N ARG A 99 -18.82 -17.83 12.62
CA ARG A 99 -18.25 -19.16 12.36
C ARG A 99 -17.01 -19.38 13.21
N PRO A 100 -17.07 -20.30 14.20
CA PRO A 100 -15.91 -20.63 15.02
C PRO A 100 -14.69 -21.01 14.16
N GLY A 101 -13.54 -20.40 14.44
CA GLY A 101 -12.28 -20.65 13.74
C GLY A 101 -12.11 -19.89 12.41
N LEU A 102 -13.09 -19.10 11.97
CA LEU A 102 -12.92 -18.19 10.84
C LEU A 102 -12.50 -16.80 11.34
N HIS A 103 -11.32 -16.35 10.92
CA HIS A 103 -10.85 -14.99 11.17
C HIS A 103 -10.93 -14.19 9.89
N MET A 104 -11.77 -13.15 9.89
CA MET A 104 -11.85 -12.21 8.77
C MET A 104 -10.87 -11.07 9.04
N LEU A 105 -9.82 -10.98 8.23
CA LEU A 105 -8.85 -9.89 8.32
C LEU A 105 -9.55 -8.56 8.08
N ASN A 106 -9.41 -7.65 9.04
CA ASN A 106 -9.72 -6.25 8.84
C ASN A 106 -8.42 -5.49 8.63
N TYR A 107 -7.57 -5.43 9.67
CA TYR A 107 -6.31 -4.69 9.64
C TYR A 107 -5.14 -5.59 10.06
N VAL A 108 -3.96 -5.32 9.49
CA VAL A 108 -2.70 -5.83 10.03
C VAL A 108 -1.66 -4.74 10.00
N PHE A 109 -0.96 -4.56 11.12
CA PHE A 109 0.13 -3.62 11.28
C PHE A 109 1.41 -4.40 11.53
N TRP A 110 2.53 -3.91 10.99
CA TRP A 110 3.83 -4.44 11.35
C TRP A 110 4.90 -3.36 11.36
N ALA A 111 5.90 -3.57 12.22
CA ALA A 111 7.09 -2.75 12.29
C ALA A 111 8.30 -3.61 12.67
N PHE A 112 9.45 -3.32 12.07
CA PHE A 112 10.67 -4.09 12.31
C PHE A 112 11.36 -3.61 13.58
N ARG A 113 11.93 -4.54 14.35
CA ARG A 113 12.68 -4.22 15.59
C ARG A 113 13.74 -3.13 15.38
N PRO A 114 14.58 -3.18 14.32
CA PRO A 114 15.58 -2.13 14.10
C PRO A 114 14.96 -0.75 13.88
N CYS A 115 13.79 -0.66 13.24
CA CYS A 115 13.09 0.61 13.03
C CYS A 115 12.55 1.17 14.35
N ILE A 116 11.93 0.31 15.17
CA ILE A 116 11.43 0.67 16.51
C ILE A 116 12.59 1.17 17.39
N GLN A 117 13.68 0.41 17.47
CA GLN A 117 14.84 0.75 18.29
C GLN A 117 15.67 1.91 17.72
N GLY A 118 15.62 2.11 16.40
CA GLY A 118 16.36 3.14 15.68
C GLY A 118 15.69 4.50 15.73
N PHE A 119 14.37 4.55 15.91
CA PHE A 119 13.60 5.81 15.89
C PHE A 119 14.10 6.85 16.90
N ARG A 120 14.54 6.44 18.10
CA ARG A 120 15.14 7.34 19.11
C ARG A 120 16.41 8.07 18.66
N TYR A 121 17.05 7.62 17.59
CA TYR A 121 18.23 8.26 16.98
C TYR A 121 17.88 9.05 15.71
N CYS A 122 16.61 9.02 15.30
CA CYS A 122 16.09 9.76 14.16
C CYS A 122 15.60 11.14 14.61
N ARG A 123 15.17 11.97 13.65
CA ARG A 123 14.39 13.16 14.00
C ARG A 123 13.07 12.72 14.63
N ASN A 124 12.62 13.43 15.65
CA ASN A 124 11.32 13.21 16.31
C ASN A 124 10.15 13.67 15.44
N VAL A 125 10.12 13.22 14.19
CA VAL A 125 9.13 13.54 13.17
C VAL A 125 8.67 12.23 12.55
N ILE A 126 7.37 12.01 12.50
CA ILE A 126 6.76 10.88 11.80
C ILE A 126 5.87 11.45 10.71
N SER A 127 6.14 11.13 9.45
CA SER A 127 5.24 11.40 8.35
C SER A 127 4.41 10.16 8.04
N VAL A 128 3.10 10.32 7.92
CA VAL A 128 2.18 9.23 7.56
C VAL A 128 1.47 9.52 6.24
N ASP A 129 1.23 8.48 5.45
CA ASP A 129 0.48 8.57 4.21
C ASP A 129 -0.21 7.24 3.88
N GLY A 130 -1.27 7.31 3.08
CA GLY A 130 -2.01 6.16 2.56
C GLY A 130 -1.75 5.97 1.06
N THR A 131 -1.64 4.71 0.63
CA THR A 131 -1.60 4.39 -0.80
C THR A 131 -2.57 3.26 -1.14
N HIS A 132 -3.20 3.37 -2.30
CA HIS A 132 -4.17 2.39 -2.76
C HIS A 132 -3.46 1.15 -3.29
N LEU A 133 -3.83 -0.02 -2.80
CA LEU A 133 -3.39 -1.26 -3.40
C LEU A 133 -4.39 -1.68 -4.49
N TYR A 134 -3.87 -1.96 -5.69
CA TYR A 134 -4.64 -2.50 -6.81
C TYR A 134 -4.94 -3.98 -6.60
N THR A 135 -5.78 -4.28 -5.61
CA THR A 135 -6.24 -5.65 -5.30
C THR A 135 -7.75 -5.75 -5.48
N ARG A 136 -8.27 -6.98 -5.62
CA ARG A 136 -9.72 -7.24 -5.65
C ARG A 136 -10.45 -6.66 -4.44
N TYR A 137 -9.79 -6.62 -3.29
CA TYR A 137 -10.34 -6.19 -2.01
C TYR A 137 -10.17 -4.71 -1.72
N LYS A 138 -9.50 -3.96 -2.62
CA LYS A 138 -9.28 -2.50 -2.52
C LYS A 138 -8.63 -2.01 -1.22
N HIS A 139 -7.89 -2.88 -0.53
CA HIS A 139 -7.14 -2.51 0.67
C HIS A 139 -6.25 -1.29 0.44
N LYS A 140 -5.97 -0.58 1.53
CA LYS A 140 -5.03 0.54 1.57
C LYS A 140 -3.80 0.13 2.36
N LEU A 141 -2.65 0.59 1.90
CA LEU A 141 -1.40 0.47 2.64
C LEU A 141 -1.11 1.82 3.28
N LEU A 142 -1.22 1.88 4.60
CA LEU A 142 -0.78 3.03 5.38
C LEU A 142 0.70 2.84 5.71
N VAL A 143 1.48 3.91 5.60
CA VAL A 143 2.93 3.89 5.84
C VAL A 143 3.29 5.03 6.78
N ALA A 144 4.13 4.73 7.76
CA ALA A 144 4.80 5.72 8.59
C ALA A 144 6.28 5.75 8.24
N VAL A 145 6.83 6.94 8.04
CA VAL A 145 8.25 7.17 7.76
C VAL A 145 8.80 8.26 8.67
N THR A 146 10.12 8.25 8.87
CA THR A 146 10.85 9.33 9.54
C THR A 146 12.06 9.73 8.71
N LEU A 147 12.80 10.72 9.19
CA LEU A 147 14.13 11.07 8.70
C LEU A 147 15.16 10.65 9.74
N ASP A 148 16.14 9.87 9.33
CA ASP A 148 17.28 9.55 10.18
C ASP A 148 18.20 10.77 10.39
N ALA A 149 19.25 10.59 11.19
CA ALA A 149 20.22 11.65 11.46
C ALA A 149 20.96 12.15 10.20
N ASN A 150 20.96 11.37 9.11
CA ASN A 150 21.55 11.72 7.82
C ASN A 150 20.51 12.24 6.80
N ASN A 151 19.31 12.60 7.27
CA ASN A 151 18.18 13.05 6.45
C ASN A 151 17.74 12.03 5.38
N GLN A 152 18.00 10.74 5.58
CA GLN A 152 17.48 9.68 4.74
C GLN A 152 16.11 9.25 5.24
N VAL A 153 15.23 8.89 4.31
CA VAL A 153 13.89 8.40 4.64
C VAL A 153 14.00 6.98 5.20
N LEU A 154 13.59 6.81 6.44
CA LEU A 154 13.51 5.51 7.10
C LEU A 154 12.04 5.11 7.26
N PRO A 155 11.58 4.02 6.61
CA PRO A 155 10.26 3.46 6.89
C PRO A 155 10.20 2.91 8.31
N LEU A 156 9.21 3.33 9.09
CA LEU A 156 9.03 2.91 10.47
C LEU A 156 8.07 1.72 10.57
N ALA A 157 6.88 1.87 9.98
CA ALA A 157 5.81 0.90 10.11
C ALA A 157 4.85 0.95 8.94
N PHE A 158 4.07 -0.12 8.82
CA PHE A 158 3.11 -0.32 7.76
C PHE A 158 1.81 -0.87 8.32
N ALA A 159 0.70 -0.56 7.67
CA ALA A 159 -0.56 -1.24 7.94
C ALA A 159 -1.35 -1.50 6.65
N LEU A 160 -1.88 -2.71 6.53
CA LEU A 160 -2.91 -3.03 5.56
C LEU A 160 -4.27 -2.78 6.22
N VAL A 161 -5.09 -1.93 5.63
CA VAL A 161 -6.44 -1.60 6.10
C VAL A 161 -7.48 -1.76 4.99
N ASP A 162 -8.75 -1.82 5.35
CA ASP A 162 -9.86 -1.94 4.40
C ASP A 162 -10.06 -0.65 3.59
N GLU A 163 -10.05 0.51 4.26
CA GLU A 163 -10.31 1.84 3.71
C GLU A 163 -9.72 2.92 4.63
N GLU A 164 -9.46 4.13 4.12
CA GLU A 164 -8.90 5.26 4.88
C GLU A 164 -9.96 5.98 5.76
N THR A 165 -10.59 5.24 6.66
CA THR A 165 -11.62 5.75 7.58
C THR A 165 -11.07 6.36 8.87
N LEU A 166 -11.90 7.06 9.63
CA LEU A 166 -11.57 7.47 11.01
C LEU A 166 -11.10 6.28 11.86
N ALA A 167 -11.79 5.14 11.76
CA ALA A 167 -11.47 3.95 12.54
C ALA A 167 -10.09 3.37 12.17
N SER A 168 -9.80 3.20 10.88
CA SER A 168 -8.50 2.68 10.42
C SER A 168 -7.33 3.59 10.81
N TRP A 169 -7.49 4.91 10.62
CA TRP A 169 -6.47 5.89 11.01
C TRP A 169 -6.27 5.94 12.52
N THR A 170 -7.35 5.89 13.30
CA THR A 170 -7.24 5.87 14.78
C THR A 170 -6.49 4.64 15.24
N TRP A 171 -6.84 3.46 14.70
CA TRP A 171 -6.17 2.22 15.03
C TRP A 171 -4.68 2.23 14.64
N PHE A 172 -4.36 2.71 13.42
CA PHE A 172 -2.98 2.82 12.95
C PHE A 172 -2.14 3.76 13.83
N LEU A 173 -2.68 4.94 14.16
CA LEU A 173 -2.02 5.89 15.06
C LEU A 173 -1.85 5.31 16.46
N GLN A 174 -2.82 4.56 16.99
CA GLN A 174 -2.66 3.87 18.27
C GLN A 174 -1.53 2.84 18.24
N MET A 175 -1.36 2.09 17.13
CA MET A 175 -0.23 1.16 16.98
C MET A 175 1.11 1.90 16.93
N LEU A 176 1.19 3.01 16.20
CA LEU A 176 2.39 3.86 16.19
C LEU A 176 2.72 4.39 17.57
N ALA A 177 1.74 4.94 18.29
CA ALA A 177 1.95 5.46 19.63
C ALA A 177 2.44 4.37 20.60
N ARG A 178 1.82 3.19 20.55
CA ARG A 178 2.21 2.04 21.40
C ARG A 178 3.67 1.63 21.17
N HIS A 179 4.09 1.51 19.91
CA HIS A 179 5.37 0.89 19.56
C HIS A 179 6.53 1.89 19.43
N PHE A 180 6.26 3.15 19.09
CA PHE A 180 7.28 4.17 18.87
C PHE A 180 7.30 5.27 19.93
N LEU A 181 6.23 5.44 20.71
CA LEU A 181 6.09 6.49 21.74
C LEU A 181 5.60 5.91 23.08
N PRO A 182 6.26 4.86 23.62
CA PRO A 182 5.78 4.16 24.80
C PRO A 182 5.82 5.01 26.08
N ASN A 183 6.66 6.04 26.16
CA ASN A 183 6.84 6.85 27.37
C ASN A 183 6.01 8.13 27.30
N GLU A 184 5.49 8.59 28.44
CA GLU A 184 4.72 9.83 28.53
C GLU A 184 5.54 11.07 28.13
N ASP A 185 6.86 11.01 28.31
CA ASP A 185 7.79 12.08 27.96
C ASP A 185 8.24 12.07 26.49
N ASP A 186 7.86 11.05 25.72
CA ASP A 186 8.15 11.04 24.29
C ASP A 186 7.47 12.23 23.61
N ARG A 187 8.21 12.89 22.72
CA ARG A 187 7.74 14.03 21.93
C ARG A 187 7.86 13.75 20.45
N VAL A 188 6.84 14.11 19.67
CA VAL A 188 6.84 13.86 18.23
C VAL A 188 6.10 14.95 17.46
N CYS A 189 6.60 15.25 16.27
CA CYS A 189 5.83 15.98 15.25
C CYS A 189 5.24 14.97 14.25
N LEU A 190 3.92 14.85 14.21
CA LEU A 190 3.21 14.09 13.19
C LEU A 190 2.98 14.96 11.96
N ILE A 191 3.41 14.51 10.79
CA ILE A 191 3.14 15.12 9.49
C ILE A 191 2.19 14.21 8.73
N SER A 192 1.11 14.76 8.18
CA SER A 192 0.18 13.98 7.36
C SER A 192 -0.38 14.79 6.20
N ASP A 193 -1.07 14.14 5.29
CA ASP A 193 -1.94 14.82 4.34
C ASP A 193 -3.16 15.48 5.04
N ARG A 194 -4.14 15.95 4.24
CA ARG A 194 -5.37 16.56 4.76
C ARG A 194 -6.58 15.62 4.73
N HIS A 195 -6.37 14.30 4.76
CA HIS A 195 -7.48 13.35 4.75
C HIS A 195 -8.37 13.55 5.98
N PRO A 196 -9.71 13.76 5.82
CA PRO A 196 -10.59 14.04 6.95
C PRO A 196 -10.59 12.96 8.03
N GLY A 197 -10.50 11.69 7.62
CA GLY A 197 -10.42 10.55 8.54
C GLY A 197 -9.19 10.63 9.46
N LEU A 198 -8.05 11.05 8.92
CA LEU A 198 -6.79 11.18 9.66
C LEU A 198 -6.82 12.38 10.61
N ILE A 199 -7.26 13.54 10.12
CA ILE A 199 -7.40 14.75 10.95
C ILE A 199 -8.28 14.46 12.16
N ASN A 200 -9.40 13.77 11.95
CA ASN A 200 -10.29 13.39 13.04
C ASN A 200 -9.67 12.34 13.97
N ALA A 201 -8.92 11.37 13.43
CA ALA A 201 -8.27 10.32 14.22
C ALA A 201 -7.27 10.86 15.25
N ILE A 202 -6.54 11.93 14.92
CA ILE A 202 -5.58 12.56 15.84
C ILE A 202 -6.26 12.99 17.14
N ASN A 203 -7.54 13.40 17.10
CA ASN A 203 -8.28 13.80 18.30
C ASN A 203 -8.46 12.67 19.31
N TYR A 204 -8.40 11.41 18.86
CA TYR A 204 -8.57 10.21 19.66
C TYR A 204 -7.25 9.57 20.12
N VAL A 205 -6.09 10.12 19.71
CA VAL A 205 -4.76 9.57 20.05
C VAL A 205 -3.90 10.63 20.73
N PRO A 206 -3.92 10.69 22.09
CA PRO A 206 -3.25 11.76 22.85
C PRO A 206 -1.75 11.92 22.59
N ALA A 207 -1.06 10.85 22.19
CA ALA A 207 0.38 10.89 21.89
C ALA A 207 0.74 11.87 20.76
N PHE A 208 -0.19 12.17 19.84
CA PHE A 208 0.02 13.10 18.73
C PHE A 208 -0.58 14.49 18.98
N LYS A 209 -1.04 14.76 20.21
CA LYS A 209 -1.62 16.04 20.63
C LYS A 209 -0.75 16.73 21.67
N PHE A 210 -0.84 18.05 21.72
CA PHE A 210 -0.13 18.84 22.72
C PHE A 210 -0.55 18.38 24.13
N PRO A 211 0.39 18.21 25.08
CA PRO A 211 1.82 18.59 25.01
C PRO A 211 2.76 17.51 24.46
N ARG A 212 2.30 16.27 24.26
CA ARG A 212 3.16 15.16 23.83
C ARG A 212 3.52 15.26 22.35
N GLY A 213 2.54 15.54 21.51
CA GLY A 213 2.71 15.59 20.06
C GLY A 213 2.25 16.91 19.46
N VAL A 214 2.74 17.16 18.26
CA VAL A 214 2.31 18.29 17.44
C VAL A 214 1.96 17.77 16.06
N HIS A 215 0.80 18.17 15.53
CA HIS A 215 0.39 17.83 14.18
C HIS A 215 0.67 18.96 13.19
N ARG A 216 1.17 18.61 12.00
CA ARG A 216 1.43 19.50 10.88
C ARG A 216 0.95 18.87 9.57
N PHE A 217 0.58 19.72 8.62
CA PHE A 217 0.22 19.26 7.29
C PHE A 217 1.46 19.11 6.40
N CYS A 218 1.49 18.05 5.62
CA CYS A 218 2.49 17.78 4.61
C CYS A 218 2.45 18.89 3.58
N LEU A 219 3.57 19.61 3.48
CA LEU A 219 3.67 20.78 2.61
C LEU A 219 3.42 20.43 1.15
N ARG A 220 3.98 19.31 0.68
CA ARG A 220 3.77 18.81 -0.67
C ARG A 220 2.27 18.65 -0.99
N HIS A 221 1.50 18.11 -0.05
CA HIS A 221 0.06 17.94 -0.21
C HIS A 221 -0.69 19.28 -0.17
N VAL A 222 -0.28 20.22 0.68
CA VAL A 222 -0.83 21.58 0.69
C VAL A 222 -0.59 22.27 -0.65
N CYS A 223 0.63 22.22 -1.19
CA CYS A 223 0.96 22.80 -2.49
C CYS A 223 0.19 22.12 -3.62
N SER A 224 0.13 20.78 -3.63
CA SER A 224 -0.65 20.02 -4.62
C SER A 224 -2.13 20.43 -4.62
N ASN A 225 -2.75 20.48 -3.45
CA ASN A 225 -4.16 20.87 -3.30
C ASN A 225 -4.41 22.33 -3.73
N PHE A 226 -3.50 23.23 -3.36
CA PHE A 226 -3.55 24.64 -3.77
C PHE A 226 -3.47 24.77 -5.30
N ASN A 227 -2.50 24.10 -5.92
CA ASN A 227 -2.29 24.14 -7.37
C ASN A 227 -3.50 23.56 -8.13
N ASN A 228 -4.09 22.48 -7.63
CA ASN A 228 -5.30 21.89 -8.21
C ASN A 228 -6.51 22.85 -8.16
N LYS A 229 -6.63 23.63 -7.08
CA LYS A 229 -7.75 24.56 -6.88
C LYS A 229 -7.60 25.85 -7.68
N TYR A 230 -6.44 26.49 -7.63
CA TYR A 230 -6.24 27.83 -8.19
C TYR A 230 -5.63 27.83 -9.60
N LYS A 231 -4.93 26.76 -9.99
CA LYS A 231 -4.35 26.56 -11.33
C LYS A 231 -3.57 27.79 -11.87
N ASN A 232 -2.85 28.49 -11.00
CA ASN A 232 -2.14 29.73 -11.32
C ASN A 232 -0.64 29.60 -10.99
N VAL A 233 0.21 29.86 -11.97
CA VAL A 233 1.68 29.70 -11.87
C VAL A 233 2.30 30.72 -10.91
N GLN A 234 1.87 31.98 -10.93
CA GLN A 234 2.42 33.02 -10.05
C GLN A 234 2.10 32.73 -8.57
N LEU A 235 0.87 32.30 -8.29
CA LEU A 235 0.47 31.93 -6.93
C LEU A 235 1.20 30.67 -6.44
N LYS A 236 1.47 29.71 -7.36
CA LYS A 236 2.29 28.54 -7.07
C LYS A 236 3.72 28.95 -6.70
N ASP A 237 4.34 29.83 -7.49
CA ASP A 237 5.73 30.25 -7.29
C ASP A 237 5.89 31.05 -5.99
N LEU A 238 4.92 31.90 -5.64
CA LEU A 238 4.89 32.59 -4.35
C LEU A 238 4.76 31.62 -3.18
N LEU A 239 3.85 30.65 -3.28
CA LEU A 239 3.64 29.61 -2.27
C LEU A 239 4.94 28.81 -2.06
N GLU A 240 5.51 28.26 -3.13
CA GLU A 240 6.73 27.46 -3.09
C GLU A 240 7.96 28.28 -2.64
N GLY A 241 8.02 29.56 -3.00
CA GLY A 241 9.05 30.49 -2.56
C GLY A 241 9.01 30.77 -1.07
N TRP A 242 7.82 31.03 -0.51
CA TRP A 242 7.63 31.33 0.92
C TRP A 242 8.11 30.18 1.82
N PHE A 243 7.80 28.94 1.44
CA PHE A 243 8.19 27.77 2.24
C PHE A 243 9.68 27.40 2.18
N ARG A 244 10.41 27.83 1.14
CA ARG A 244 11.86 27.62 1.06
C ARG A 244 12.65 28.55 1.98
N VAL A 245 12.06 29.66 2.41
CA VAL A 245 12.75 30.70 3.18
C VAL A 245 12.47 30.59 4.68
N GLU A 246 11.28 30.12 5.10
CA GLU A 246 10.83 30.18 6.50
C GLU A 246 10.66 28.82 7.21
N CYS A 247 10.89 27.70 6.54
CA CYS A 247 10.83 26.36 7.15
C CYS A 247 12.26 25.79 7.29
N PRO A 248 12.99 26.08 8.40
CA PRO A 248 14.30 25.48 8.68
C PRO A 248 14.25 23.97 8.95
#